data_AF-A0AA85INC3-F1
#
_entry.id   AF-A0AA85INC3-F1
#
_cell.length_a   1.000
_cell.length_b   1.000
_cell.length_c   1.000
_cell.angle_alpha   90.00
_cell.angle_beta   90.00
_cell.angle_gamma   90.00
#
_symmetry.space_group_name_H-M   'P 1'
#
loop_
_entity.id
_entity.type
_entity.pdbx_description
1 polymer ?
#
loop_
_entity_poly.entity_id
_entity_poly.type
_entity_poly.pdbx_seq_one_letter_code
_entity_poly.pdbx_strand_id
1 'polypeptide(L)'
;MSDKSSELFVFNGIEAYWAIARTLQIRGEYKRALYYLQLALDEDNQHIKSYLLRAYCYMQLFELDKALSDVQTVLQFEKRNPHAILLLGEIYYLRGDFEEALTSFHQGRILRPTIEYFLTGVHKCEDAIKNSCTSGRLKLSPRLDLTEFYLKAFPPSKRDHRKTRVVRKIVKKDDDILTWPVPQPKIIRDKLMKQTYPHYSYLESLFKEEERRENQFENQQPEFFPDLLPILNRSYENKVSSVNCANYLNRHTDLWYKLNPHVRNSKNYL
;
A
#
# COMPACT_ATOMS: atom_id res chain seq x y z
N MET A 1 34.06 -25.04 -45.63
CA MET A 1 32.81 -25.78 -45.37
C MET A 1 32.19 -25.15 -44.14
N SER A 2 31.00 -24.61 -44.33
CA SER A 2 30.18 -23.85 -43.38
C SER A 2 29.64 -24.72 -42.23
N ASP A 3 29.56 -24.09 -41.06
CA ASP A 3 28.57 -24.23 -39.99
C ASP A 3 28.02 -25.60 -39.57
N LYS A 4 28.15 -25.86 -38.27
CA LYS A 4 27.03 -25.82 -37.33
C LYS A 4 27.59 -25.83 -35.91
N SER A 5 27.95 -24.64 -35.41
CA SER A 5 27.87 -24.37 -33.99
C SER A 5 26.41 -24.58 -33.59
N SER A 6 26.12 -25.73 -32.98
CA SER A 6 24.85 -25.99 -32.34
C SER A 6 24.69 -24.94 -31.24
N GLU A 7 23.98 -23.85 -31.55
CA GLU A 7 23.39 -22.98 -30.55
C GLU A 7 22.54 -23.88 -29.66
N LEU A 8 23.07 -24.21 -28.47
CA LEU A 8 22.27 -24.78 -27.40
C LEU A 8 21.15 -23.78 -27.15
N PHE A 9 19.95 -24.11 -27.60
CA PHE A 9 18.72 -23.47 -27.14
C PHE A 9 18.64 -23.73 -25.63
N VAL A 10 19.26 -22.85 -24.84
CA VAL A 10 19.05 -22.82 -23.40
C VAL A 10 17.58 -22.43 -23.23
N PHE A 11 16.77 -23.41 -22.86
CA PHE A 11 15.40 -23.16 -22.46
C PHE A 11 15.47 -22.30 -21.18
N ASN A 12 15.32 -20.98 -21.33
CA ASN A 12 15.32 -20.06 -20.20
C ASN A 12 14.01 -20.24 -19.41
N GLY A 13 13.98 -21.19 -18.48
CA GLY A 13 12.84 -21.46 -17.62
C GLY A 13 12.35 -20.19 -16.90
N ILE A 14 13.27 -19.33 -16.49
CA ILE A 14 13.00 -18.03 -15.86
C ILE A 14 12.16 -17.13 -16.77
N GLU A 15 12.55 -16.98 -18.04
CA GLU A 15 11.82 -16.14 -19.00
C GLU A 15 10.45 -16.74 -19.34
N ALA A 16 10.34 -18.07 -19.38
CA ALA A 16 9.06 -18.75 -19.55
C ALA A 16 8.12 -18.51 -18.36
N TYR A 17 8.60 -18.68 -17.12
CA TYR A 17 7.81 -18.40 -15.91
C TYR A 17 7.42 -16.93 -15.81
N TRP A 18 8.34 -16.02 -16.13
CA TRP A 18 8.06 -14.59 -16.16
C TRP A 18 7.01 -14.24 -17.23
N ALA A 19 7.12 -14.82 -18.43
CA ALA A 19 6.13 -14.63 -19.49
C ALA A 19 4.75 -15.14 -19.06
N ILE A 20 4.67 -16.32 -18.45
CA ILE A 20 3.42 -16.87 -17.89
C ILE A 20 2.85 -15.93 -16.83
N ALA A 21 3.66 -15.51 -15.85
CA ALA A 21 3.24 -14.58 -14.82
C ALA A 21 2.72 -13.26 -15.38
N ARG A 22 3.40 -12.74 -16.40
CA ARG A 22 2.99 -11.53 -17.10
C ARG A 22 1.65 -11.71 -17.81
N THR A 23 1.41 -12.85 -18.47
CA THR A 23 0.09 -13.13 -19.05
C THR A 23 -1.02 -13.19 -17.99
N LEU A 24 -0.72 -13.75 -16.82
CA LEU A 24 -1.66 -13.82 -15.69
C LEU A 24 -1.91 -12.45 -15.05
N GLN A 25 -0.88 -11.62 -14.95
CA GLN A 25 -0.99 -10.25 -14.47
C GLN A 25 -1.92 -9.42 -15.38
N ILE A 26 -1.77 -9.54 -16.70
CA ILE A 26 -2.66 -8.83 -17.64
C ILE A 26 -4.11 -9.33 -17.53
N ARG A 27 -4.29 -10.61 -17.19
CA ARG A 27 -5.62 -11.19 -16.89
C ARG A 27 -6.18 -10.77 -15.52
N GLY A 28 -5.41 -10.04 -14.70
CA GLY A 28 -5.77 -9.68 -13.34
C GLY A 28 -5.69 -10.85 -12.33
N GLU A 29 -5.14 -12.00 -12.74
CA GLU A 29 -4.94 -13.18 -11.90
C GLU A 29 -3.66 -13.05 -11.07
N TYR A 30 -3.55 -11.97 -10.30
CA TYR A 30 -2.33 -11.59 -9.58
C TYR A 30 -1.81 -12.69 -8.66
N LYS A 31 -2.69 -13.43 -7.97
CA LYS A 31 -2.29 -14.53 -7.08
C LYS A 31 -1.59 -15.68 -7.80
N ARG A 32 -2.07 -16.04 -9.01
CA ARG A 32 -1.42 -17.06 -9.81
C ARG A 32 -0.13 -16.51 -10.44
N ALA A 33 -0.12 -15.24 -10.84
CA ALA A 33 1.09 -14.59 -11.31
C ALA A 33 2.20 -14.64 -10.24
N LEU A 34 1.88 -14.36 -8.98
CA LEU A 34 2.82 -14.45 -7.86
C LEU A 34 3.47 -15.84 -7.73
N TYR A 35 2.70 -16.92 -7.93
CA TYR A 35 3.23 -18.28 -7.88
C TYR A 35 4.32 -18.52 -8.93
N TYR A 36 4.06 -18.15 -10.19
CA TYR A 36 5.06 -18.30 -11.25
C TYR A 36 6.24 -17.33 -11.11
N LEU A 37 6.02 -16.14 -10.53
CA LEU A 37 7.10 -15.20 -10.23
C LEU A 37 8.00 -15.72 -9.11
N GLN A 38 7.43 -16.43 -8.15
CA GLN A 38 8.20 -17.11 -7.12
C GLN A 38 9.06 -18.20 -7.73
N LEU A 39 8.50 -19.08 -8.58
CA LEU A 39 9.28 -20.08 -9.32
C LEU A 39 10.40 -19.44 -10.16
N ALA A 40 10.12 -18.32 -10.83
CA ALA A 40 11.13 -17.59 -11.61
C ALA A 40 12.28 -17.05 -10.74
N LEU A 41 11.98 -16.64 -9.51
CA LEU A 41 12.97 -16.13 -8.57
C LEU A 41 13.71 -17.25 -7.84
N ASP A 42 13.07 -18.40 -7.62
CA ASP A 42 13.71 -19.60 -7.07
C ASP A 42 14.83 -20.10 -8.01
N GLU A 43 14.64 -19.95 -9.32
CA GLU A 43 15.66 -20.24 -10.36
C GLU A 43 16.75 -19.16 -10.44
N ASP A 44 16.36 -17.88 -10.43
CA ASP A 44 17.30 -16.74 -10.40
C ASP A 44 16.82 -15.62 -9.47
N ASN A 45 17.47 -15.57 -8.31
CA ASN A 45 17.23 -14.57 -7.27
C ASN A 45 17.68 -13.14 -7.64
N GLN A 46 18.24 -12.91 -8.82
CA GLN A 46 18.62 -11.58 -9.30
C GLN A 46 17.78 -11.10 -10.50
N HIS A 47 16.70 -11.82 -10.84
CA HIS A 47 15.90 -11.43 -11.99
C HIS A 47 15.01 -10.20 -11.72
N ILE A 48 15.53 -9.01 -12.07
CA ILE A 48 14.89 -7.70 -11.83
C ILE A 48 13.46 -7.62 -12.38
N LYS A 49 13.20 -8.16 -13.59
CA LYS A 49 11.87 -8.12 -14.21
C LYS A 49 10.84 -8.91 -13.40
N SER A 50 11.25 -10.01 -12.76
CA SER A 50 10.37 -10.80 -11.89
C SER A 50 10.04 -10.04 -10.62
N TYR A 51 11.03 -9.41 -9.96
CA TYR A 51 10.77 -8.58 -8.78
C TYR A 51 9.83 -7.40 -9.07
N LEU A 52 10.05 -6.66 -10.17
CA LEU A 52 9.18 -5.54 -10.55
C LEU A 52 7.74 -5.99 -10.81
N LEU A 53 7.57 -7.11 -11.53
CA LEU A 53 6.24 -7.64 -11.82
C LEU A 53 5.56 -8.20 -10.56
N ARG A 54 6.35 -8.79 -9.64
CA ARG A 54 5.85 -9.32 -8.36
C ARG A 54 5.42 -8.19 -7.42
N ALA A 55 6.22 -7.14 -7.32
CA ALA A 55 5.87 -5.91 -6.62
C ALA A 55 4.58 -5.30 -7.14
N TYR A 56 4.43 -5.19 -8.46
CA TYR A 56 3.20 -4.72 -9.08
C TYR A 56 2.00 -5.61 -8.70
N CYS A 57 2.14 -6.94 -8.79
CA CYS A 57 1.08 -7.86 -8.38
C CYS A 57 0.71 -7.73 -6.90
N TYR A 58 1.68 -7.57 -6.01
CA TYR A 58 1.44 -7.31 -4.59
C TYR A 58 0.73 -5.97 -4.37
N MET A 59 1.13 -4.91 -5.08
CA MET A 59 0.48 -3.60 -5.02
C MET A 59 -0.99 -3.68 -5.44
N GLN A 60 -1.30 -4.40 -6.52
CA GLN A 60 -2.68 -4.60 -6.98
C GLN A 60 -3.52 -5.44 -6.00
N LEU A 61 -2.87 -6.31 -5.23
CA LEU A 61 -3.50 -7.07 -4.14
C LEU A 61 -3.57 -6.28 -2.82
N PHE A 62 -3.13 -5.03 -2.79
CA PHE A 62 -2.98 -4.20 -1.58
C PHE A 62 -2.04 -4.81 -0.51
N GLU A 63 -1.15 -5.72 -0.90
CA GLU A 63 -0.09 -6.25 -0.04
C GLU A 63 1.14 -5.32 -0.10
N LEU A 64 0.95 -4.06 0.33
CA LEU A 64 1.89 -2.97 0.10
C LEU A 64 3.27 -3.18 0.73
N ASP A 65 3.36 -3.78 1.92
CA ASP A 65 4.65 -4.03 2.59
C ASP A 65 5.51 -5.03 1.81
N LYS A 66 4.91 -6.06 1.21
CA LYS A 66 5.63 -7.01 0.35
C LYS A 66 6.05 -6.36 -0.96
N ALA A 67 5.19 -5.52 -1.53
CA ALA A 67 5.52 -4.75 -2.72
C ALA A 67 6.72 -3.82 -2.47
N LEU A 68 6.76 -3.14 -1.32
CA LEU A 68 7.90 -2.29 -0.93
C LEU A 68 9.20 -3.10 -0.81
N SER A 69 9.15 -4.26 -0.16
CA SER A 69 10.31 -5.15 -0.04
C SER A 69 10.88 -5.50 -1.43
N ASP A 70 10.03 -5.94 -2.35
CA ASP A 70 10.46 -6.29 -3.71
C ASP A 70 11.04 -5.09 -4.47
N VAL A 71 10.41 -3.93 -4.39
CA VAL A 71 10.94 -2.71 -5.04
C VAL A 71 12.27 -2.29 -4.44
N GLN A 72 12.43 -2.38 -3.12
CA GLN A 72 13.69 -2.07 -2.44
C GLN A 72 14.82 -3.01 -2.89
N THR A 73 14.55 -4.30 -3.08
CA THR A 73 15.56 -5.23 -3.63
C THR A 73 15.96 -4.83 -5.05
N VAL A 74 15.02 -4.42 -5.91
CA VAL A 74 15.34 -3.91 -7.25
C VAL A 74 16.19 -2.65 -7.18
N LEU A 75 15.89 -1.72 -6.28
CA LEU A 75 16.67 -0.50 -6.11
C LEU A 75 18.05 -0.74 -5.50
N GLN A 76 18.26 -1.85 -4.78
CA GLN A 76 19.59 -2.27 -4.34
C GLN A 76 20.44 -2.75 -5.54
N PHE A 77 19.86 -3.50 -6.46
CA PHE A 77 20.53 -3.93 -7.70
C PHE A 77 20.73 -2.78 -8.69
N GLU A 78 19.67 -2.04 -8.96
CA GLU A 78 19.62 -0.93 -9.91
C GLU A 78 19.07 0.35 -9.25
N LYS A 79 19.97 1.10 -8.61
CA LYS A 79 19.65 2.33 -7.88
C LYS A 79 18.90 3.40 -8.70
N ARG A 80 18.97 3.34 -10.03
CA ARG A 80 18.38 4.33 -10.96
C ARG A 80 17.34 3.72 -11.90
N ASN A 81 16.75 2.57 -11.54
CA ASN A 81 15.70 1.97 -12.36
C ASN A 81 14.41 2.83 -12.29
N PRO A 82 13.94 3.40 -13.42
CA PRO A 82 12.78 4.29 -13.40
C PRO A 82 11.48 3.55 -13.07
N HIS A 83 11.34 2.28 -13.45
CA HIS A 83 10.15 1.49 -13.14
C HIS A 83 10.04 1.18 -11.64
N ALA A 84 11.17 0.88 -11.00
CA ALA A 84 11.24 0.66 -9.56
C ALA A 84 10.88 1.94 -8.79
N ILE A 85 11.41 3.10 -9.20
CA ILE A 85 11.12 4.39 -8.57
C ILE A 85 9.66 4.80 -8.74
N LEU A 86 9.07 4.53 -9.92
CA LEU A 86 7.66 4.77 -10.16
C LEU A 86 6.77 3.91 -9.26
N LEU A 87 7.03 2.60 -9.21
CA LEU A 87 6.33 1.68 -8.30
C LEU A 87 6.49 2.09 -6.84
N LEU A 88 7.69 2.52 -6.43
CA LEU A 88 7.93 2.99 -5.07
C LEU A 88 7.01 4.18 -4.72
N GLY A 89 6.96 5.18 -5.59
CA GLY A 89 6.08 6.35 -5.41
C GLY A 89 4.60 5.96 -5.35
N GLU A 90 4.17 5.03 -6.19
CA GLU A 90 2.79 4.53 -6.18
C GLU A 90 2.44 3.74 -4.93
N ILE A 91 3.35 2.88 -4.46
CA ILE A 91 3.12 2.10 -3.25
C ILE A 91 3.03 3.02 -2.04
N TYR A 92 3.89 4.04 -1.93
CA TYR A 92 3.78 5.06 -0.87
C TYR A 92 2.49 5.87 -1.00
N TYR A 93 2.09 6.24 -2.22
CA TYR A 93 0.82 6.94 -2.44
C TYR A 93 -0.38 6.11 -1.99
N LEU A 94 -0.41 4.81 -2.32
CA LEU A 94 -1.48 3.89 -1.91
C LEU A 94 -1.45 3.61 -0.40
N ARG A 95 -0.27 3.66 0.23
CA ARG A 95 -0.11 3.57 1.68
C ARG A 95 -0.61 4.83 2.41
N GLY A 96 -0.76 5.93 1.69
CA GLY A 96 -1.15 7.25 2.23
C GLY A 96 0.04 8.12 2.63
N ASP A 97 1.27 7.67 2.39
CA ASP A 97 2.50 8.40 2.69
C ASP A 97 2.83 9.36 1.53
N PHE A 98 2.00 10.40 1.37
CA PHE A 98 2.06 11.29 0.21
C PHE A 98 3.37 12.07 0.08
N GLU A 99 4.04 12.36 1.20
CA GLU A 99 5.35 13.04 1.21
C GLU A 99 6.45 12.16 0.59
N GLU A 100 6.53 10.89 0.99
CA GLU A 100 7.49 9.92 0.45
C GLU A 100 7.18 9.54 -1.00
N ALA A 101 5.89 9.52 -1.36
CA ALA A 101 5.46 9.36 -2.73
C ALA A 101 5.95 10.53 -3.60
N LEU A 102 5.78 11.77 -3.12
CA LEU A 102 6.17 12.99 -3.83
C LEU A 102 7.69 13.03 -4.05
N THR A 103 8.50 12.71 -3.03
CA THR A 103 9.96 12.66 -3.17
C THR A 103 10.39 11.63 -4.20
N SER A 104 9.79 10.43 -4.19
CA SER A 104 10.05 9.35 -5.14
C SER A 104 9.72 9.78 -6.58
N PHE A 105 8.56 10.39 -6.82
CA PHE A 105 8.18 10.87 -8.14
C PHE A 105 9.07 12.01 -8.64
N HIS A 106 9.50 12.93 -7.76
CA HIS A 106 10.47 13.97 -8.12
C HIS A 106 11.84 13.39 -8.51
N GLN A 107 12.35 12.41 -7.76
CA GLN A 107 13.58 11.72 -8.12
C GLN A 107 13.48 11.06 -9.50
N GLY A 108 12.37 10.35 -9.75
CA GLY A 108 12.09 9.76 -11.05
C GLY A 108 12.01 10.78 -12.18
N ARG A 109 11.39 11.94 -11.93
CA ARG A 109 11.31 13.05 -12.89
C ARG A 109 12.68 13.62 -13.24
N ILE A 110 13.59 13.74 -12.26
CA ILE A 110 14.97 14.19 -12.50
C ILE A 110 15.73 13.17 -13.36
N LEU A 111 15.53 11.88 -13.13
CA LEU A 111 16.19 10.81 -13.87
C LEU A 111 15.67 10.62 -15.30
N ARG A 112 14.35 10.73 -15.49
CA ARG A 112 13.66 10.55 -16.77
C ARG A 112 12.49 11.54 -16.90
N PRO A 113 12.75 12.79 -17.34
CA PRO A 113 11.71 13.80 -17.50
C PRO A 113 10.68 13.48 -18.59
N THR A 114 11.03 12.59 -19.53
CA THR A 114 10.17 12.19 -20.66
C THR A 114 9.01 11.28 -20.24
N ILE A 115 9.10 10.65 -19.07
CA ILE A 115 8.06 9.74 -18.57
C ILE A 115 7.00 10.60 -17.85
N GLU A 116 5.88 10.80 -18.53
CA GLU A 116 4.78 11.65 -18.05
C GLU A 116 4.21 11.17 -16.69
N TYR A 117 4.27 9.87 -16.40
CA TYR A 117 3.78 9.29 -15.15
C TYR A 117 4.43 9.87 -13.90
N PHE A 118 5.70 10.31 -13.96
CA PHE A 118 6.32 11.02 -12.85
C PHE A 118 5.69 12.39 -12.62
N LEU A 119 5.38 13.12 -13.70
CA LEU A 119 4.71 14.41 -13.61
C LEU A 119 3.29 14.24 -13.05
N THR A 120 2.53 13.25 -13.57
CA THR A 120 1.18 12.97 -13.06
C THR A 120 1.21 12.50 -11.61
N GLY A 121 2.21 11.71 -11.21
CA GLY A 121 2.44 11.28 -9.82
C GLY A 121 2.71 12.46 -8.88
N VAL A 122 3.56 13.41 -9.29
CA VAL A 122 3.82 14.65 -8.54
C VAL A 122 2.54 15.44 -8.33
N HIS A 123 1.77 15.72 -9.40
CA HIS A 123 0.51 16.47 -9.28
C HIS A 123 -0.50 15.77 -8.36
N LYS A 124 -0.57 14.43 -8.43
CA LYS A 124 -1.46 13.65 -7.55
C LYS A 124 -1.07 13.74 -6.09
N CYS A 125 0.22 13.67 -5.79
CA CYS A 125 0.70 13.81 -4.42
C CYS A 125 0.48 15.25 -3.90
N GLU A 126 0.78 16.26 -4.71
CA GLU A 126 0.51 17.66 -4.36
C GLU A 126 -0.98 17.92 -4.08
N ASP A 127 -1.86 17.40 -4.93
CA ASP A 127 -3.31 17.51 -4.75
C ASP A 127 -3.79 16.75 -3.52
N ALA A 128 -3.26 15.55 -3.26
CA ALA A 128 -3.57 14.77 -2.07
C ALA A 128 -3.13 15.48 -0.79
N ILE A 129 -1.93 16.08 -0.78
CA ILE A 129 -1.41 16.88 0.34
C ILE A 129 -2.27 18.14 0.52
N LYS A 130 -2.53 18.90 -0.55
CA LYS A 130 -3.38 20.10 -0.49
C LYS A 130 -4.79 19.78 0.00
N ASN A 131 -5.40 18.69 -0.47
CA ASN A 131 -6.72 18.23 -0.02
C ASN A 131 -6.70 17.76 1.44
N SER A 132 -5.57 17.21 1.91
CA SER A 132 -5.39 16.83 3.32
C SER A 132 -5.22 18.06 4.22
N CYS A 133 -4.59 19.14 3.71
CA CYS A 133 -4.37 20.38 4.44
C CYS A 133 -5.54 21.39 4.35
N THR A 134 -6.37 21.32 3.30
CA THR A 134 -7.43 22.30 3.03
C THR A 134 -8.79 21.67 3.28
N SER A 135 -9.50 22.11 4.32
CA SER A 135 -10.81 21.63 4.78
C SER A 135 -11.99 21.92 3.82
N GLY A 136 -11.78 21.96 2.50
CA GLY A 136 -12.76 22.44 1.53
C GLY A 136 -12.71 21.71 0.19
N ARG A 137 -13.72 20.85 -0.04
CA ARG A 137 -14.06 20.12 -1.28
C ARG A 137 -12.92 19.27 -1.88
N LEU A 138 -12.83 18.03 -1.41
CA LEU A 138 -12.16 16.92 -2.09
C LEU A 138 -12.61 16.82 -3.55
N LYS A 139 -11.76 17.24 -4.49
CA LYS A 139 -11.86 16.85 -5.90
C LYS A 139 -10.97 15.63 -6.12
N LEU A 140 -11.57 14.44 -6.03
CA LEU A 140 -10.91 13.20 -6.45
C LEU A 140 -10.73 13.25 -7.96
N SER A 141 -9.49 13.44 -8.43
CA SER A 141 -9.14 13.23 -9.83
C SER A 141 -9.07 11.71 -10.12
N PRO A 142 -9.32 11.27 -11.37
CA PRO A 142 -9.35 9.85 -11.69
C PRO A 142 -8.02 9.17 -11.34
N ARG A 143 -8.15 7.98 -10.75
CA ARG A 143 -7.06 7.02 -10.48
C ARG A 143 -6.05 7.03 -11.61
N LEU A 144 -4.76 7.00 -11.27
CA LEU A 144 -3.71 6.84 -12.29
C LEU A 144 -3.87 5.43 -12.84
N ASP A 145 -4.51 5.32 -14.01
CA ASP A 145 -4.66 4.04 -14.67
C ASP A 145 -3.36 3.73 -15.43
N LEU A 146 -2.42 3.14 -14.71
CA LEU A 146 -1.11 2.76 -15.23
C LEU A 146 -1.20 1.56 -16.16
N THR A 147 -2.41 1.01 -16.35
CA THR A 147 -2.65 -0.09 -17.28
C THR A 147 -2.05 0.27 -18.64
N GLU A 148 -2.18 1.50 -19.15
CA GLU A 148 -1.56 1.88 -20.42
C GLU A 148 -0.01 1.95 -20.37
N PHE A 149 0.59 2.38 -19.25
CA PHE A 149 2.05 2.38 -19.06
C PHE A 149 2.60 0.96 -19.07
N TYR A 150 1.98 0.09 -18.27
CA TYR A 150 2.34 -1.31 -18.18
C TYR A 150 1.99 -2.04 -19.46
N LEU A 151 0.93 -1.71 -20.20
CA LEU A 151 0.65 -2.28 -21.53
C LEU A 151 1.68 -1.82 -22.59
N LYS A 152 2.22 -0.59 -22.48
CA LYS A 152 3.32 -0.11 -23.34
C LYS A 152 4.65 -0.75 -22.99
N ALA A 153 4.95 -0.89 -21.71
CA ALA A 153 6.09 -1.68 -21.25
C ALA A 153 5.89 -3.18 -21.57
N PHE A 154 4.62 -3.64 -21.61
CA PHE A 154 4.23 -5.03 -21.65
C PHE A 154 2.93 -5.38 -22.46
N PRO A 155 2.93 -5.40 -23.81
CA PRO A 155 1.70 -5.53 -24.62
C PRO A 155 1.02 -6.92 -24.60
N PRO A 156 -0.34 -7.02 -24.64
CA PRO A 156 -1.10 -8.27 -24.61
C PRO A 156 -1.38 -8.89 -25.97
N SER A 157 -1.58 -10.21 -25.98
CA SER A 157 -2.11 -10.97 -27.11
C SER A 157 -3.65 -11.00 -27.10
N LYS A 158 -4.28 -10.71 -28.24
CA LYS A 158 -5.73 -10.54 -28.40
C LYS A 158 -6.46 -11.89 -28.32
N ARG A 159 -7.19 -12.17 -27.23
CA ARG A 159 -8.35 -13.09 -27.19
C ARG A 159 -9.08 -12.98 -25.84
N ASP A 160 -10.39 -12.75 -25.92
CA ASP A 160 -11.33 -12.58 -24.80
C ASP A 160 -11.72 -13.92 -24.14
N HIS A 161 -12.00 -13.92 -22.82
CA HIS A 161 -13.31 -14.32 -22.24
C HIS A 161 -13.30 -14.51 -20.70
N ARG A 162 -14.28 -13.82 -20.08
CA ARG A 162 -15.23 -14.20 -19.00
C ARG A 162 -14.74 -14.53 -17.57
N LYS A 163 -15.40 -13.83 -16.63
CA LYS A 163 -15.16 -13.74 -15.18
C LYS A 163 -15.93 -14.80 -14.39
N THR A 164 -15.33 -15.33 -13.33
CA THR A 164 -16.04 -15.98 -12.21
C THR A 164 -15.57 -15.41 -10.86
N ARG A 165 -16.54 -15.18 -9.97
CA ARG A 165 -16.39 -14.60 -8.62
C ARG A 165 -16.11 -15.69 -7.59
N VAL A 166 -15.21 -15.45 -6.64
CA VAL A 166 -15.07 -16.25 -5.41
C VAL A 166 -14.91 -15.31 -4.20
N VAL A 167 -15.76 -15.53 -3.19
CA VAL A 167 -15.83 -14.82 -1.91
C VAL A 167 -14.76 -15.36 -0.95
N ARG A 168 -14.12 -14.49 -0.15
CA ARG A 168 -13.07 -14.88 0.81
C ARG A 168 -13.57 -14.87 2.26
N LYS A 169 -13.02 -15.82 3.03
CA LYS A 169 -13.21 -16.06 4.47
C LYS A 169 -12.40 -15.09 5.34
N ILE A 170 -12.82 -15.04 6.59
CA ILE A 170 -12.34 -14.20 7.71
C ILE A 170 -11.04 -14.78 8.25
N VAL A 171 -10.03 -13.92 8.45
CA VAL A 171 -8.79 -14.27 9.14
C VAL A 171 -8.63 -13.31 10.32
N LYS A 172 -8.92 -13.79 11.54
CA LYS A 172 -8.39 -13.16 12.76
C LYS A 172 -6.93 -13.64 12.88
N LYS A 173 -5.99 -12.71 13.07
CA LYS A 173 -4.61 -13.02 13.45
C LYS A 173 -4.53 -12.96 14.97
N ASP A 174 -3.96 -13.99 15.59
CA ASP A 174 -4.18 -14.33 16.99
C ASP A 174 -3.36 -13.54 18.04
N ASP A 175 -2.49 -12.59 17.67
CA ASP A 175 -1.46 -12.10 18.62
C ASP A 175 -1.40 -10.59 18.93
N ASP A 176 -2.28 -9.73 18.39
CA ASP A 176 -2.24 -8.30 18.73
C ASP A 176 -3.47 -7.87 19.53
N ILE A 177 -3.33 -7.79 20.87
CA ILE A 177 -4.30 -7.09 21.71
C ILE A 177 -4.36 -5.64 21.24
N LEU A 178 -5.45 -5.28 20.55
CA LEU A 178 -5.59 -3.97 19.92
C LEU A 178 -5.89 -2.89 20.97
N THR A 179 -4.85 -2.26 21.52
CA THR A 179 -4.98 -1.22 22.56
C THR A 179 -5.07 0.19 21.97
N TRP A 180 -5.92 1.03 22.55
CA TRP A 180 -5.98 2.46 22.21
C TRP A 180 -4.67 3.18 22.60
N PRO A 181 -4.10 4.03 21.73
CA PRO A 181 -2.82 4.68 22.02
C PRO A 181 -2.91 5.72 23.13
N VAL A 182 -1.82 5.88 23.89
CA VAL A 182 -1.74 6.84 25.00
C VAL A 182 -2.02 8.26 24.49
N PRO A 183 -2.97 9.00 25.08
CA PRO A 183 -3.32 10.35 24.65
C PRO A 183 -2.24 11.37 25.04
N GLN A 184 -1.96 12.31 24.15
CA GLN A 184 -1.03 13.41 24.38
C GLN A 184 -1.61 14.46 25.36
N PRO A 185 -0.76 15.25 26.08
CA PRO A 185 -1.21 16.24 27.07
C PRO A 185 -2.22 17.26 26.53
N LYS A 186 -3.18 17.69 27.38
CA LYS A 186 -4.34 18.53 27.01
C LYS A 186 -3.98 19.83 26.28
N ILE A 187 -2.88 20.48 26.64
CA ILE A 187 -2.47 21.75 26.04
C ILE A 187 -2.02 21.61 24.58
N ILE A 188 -1.49 20.44 24.18
CA ILE A 188 -1.10 20.16 22.78
C ILE A 188 -2.33 19.84 21.95
N ARG A 189 -3.30 19.12 22.54
CA ARG A 189 -4.62 18.92 21.94
C ARG A 189 -5.28 20.26 21.62
N ASP A 190 -5.23 21.23 22.53
CA ASP A 190 -5.85 22.54 22.34
C ASP A 190 -5.07 23.48 21.39
N LYS A 191 -3.74 23.38 21.33
CA LYS A 191 -2.92 24.21 20.42
C LYS A 191 -2.80 23.66 19.01
N LEU A 192 -2.53 22.36 18.87
CA LEU A 192 -2.18 21.72 17.60
C LEU A 192 -3.42 21.14 16.90
N MET A 193 -4.35 20.57 17.67
CA MET A 193 -5.46 19.79 17.13
C MET A 193 -6.77 20.59 17.05
N LYS A 194 -6.79 21.91 17.19
CA LYS A 194 -8.04 22.72 17.29
C LYS A 194 -9.23 22.21 16.45
N GLN A 195 -9.05 22.00 15.15
CA GLN A 195 -10.11 21.48 14.26
C GLN A 195 -10.16 19.94 14.20
N THR A 196 -9.04 19.25 14.47
CA THR A 196 -8.89 17.79 14.40
C THR A 196 -9.16 17.06 15.73
N TYR A 197 -9.30 17.79 16.83
CA TYR A 197 -9.52 17.29 18.19
C TYR A 197 -10.91 16.68 18.38
N PRO A 198 -12.01 17.29 17.87
CA PRO A 198 -13.31 16.63 17.86
C PRO A 198 -13.28 15.28 17.13
N HIS A 199 -12.49 15.19 16.06
CA HIS A 199 -12.32 13.94 15.31
C HIS A 199 -11.56 12.87 16.11
N TYR A 200 -10.50 13.24 16.84
CA TYR A 200 -9.81 12.29 17.73
C TYR A 200 -10.73 11.77 18.85
N SER A 201 -11.47 12.67 19.51
CA SER A 201 -12.43 12.29 20.56
C SER A 201 -13.56 11.40 20.02
N TYR A 202 -14.00 11.66 18.79
CA TYR A 202 -15.00 10.84 18.10
C TYR A 202 -14.47 9.44 17.75
N LEU A 203 -13.21 9.34 17.31
CA LEU A 203 -12.57 8.04 17.07
C LEU A 203 -12.43 7.21 18.35
N GLU A 204 -12.13 7.86 19.48
CA GLU A 204 -12.07 7.18 20.79
C GLU A 204 -13.45 6.67 21.23
N SER A 205 -14.53 7.45 21.01
CA SER A 205 -15.89 6.97 21.27
C SER A 205 -16.28 5.81 20.36
N LEU A 206 -15.91 5.86 19.08
CA LEU A 206 -16.21 4.82 18.11
C LEU A 206 -15.47 3.52 18.46
N PHE A 207 -14.20 3.59 18.86
CA PHE A 207 -13.43 2.44 19.34
C PHE A 207 -14.11 1.76 20.53
N LYS A 208 -14.55 2.54 21.54
CA LYS A 208 -15.25 2.02 22.71
C LYS A 208 -16.63 1.43 22.37
N GLU A 209 -17.33 2.00 21.41
CA GLU A 209 -18.60 1.46 20.93
C GLU A 209 -18.44 0.14 20.20
N GLU A 210 -17.43 0.01 19.32
CA GLU A 210 -17.14 -1.25 18.63
C GLU A 210 -16.68 -2.33 19.62
N GLU A 211 -15.86 -1.98 20.62
CA GLU A 211 -15.47 -2.91 21.69
C GLU A 211 -16.68 -3.39 22.52
N ARG A 212 -17.65 -2.50 22.80
CA ARG A 212 -18.91 -2.91 23.43
C ARG A 212 -19.73 -3.83 22.55
N ARG A 213 -19.77 -3.59 21.24
CA ARG A 213 -20.47 -4.47 20.29
C ARG A 213 -19.82 -5.84 20.24
N GLU A 214 -18.49 -5.92 20.08
CA GLU A 214 -17.74 -7.18 20.12
C GLU A 214 -18.07 -7.97 21.39
N ASN A 215 -17.96 -7.34 22.57
CA ASN A 215 -18.28 -7.98 23.84
C ASN A 215 -19.75 -8.43 23.96
N GLN A 216 -20.70 -7.65 23.42
CA GLN A 216 -22.11 -8.04 23.39
C GLN A 216 -22.35 -9.27 22.50
N PHE A 217 -21.69 -9.35 21.35
CA PHE A 217 -21.85 -10.44 20.40
C PHE A 217 -21.09 -11.71 20.80
N GLU A 218 -19.93 -11.59 21.45
CA GLU A 218 -19.20 -12.73 22.02
C GLU A 218 -20.00 -13.40 23.15
N ASN A 219 -20.71 -12.60 23.96
CA ASN A 219 -21.61 -13.11 25.00
C ASN A 219 -22.86 -13.83 24.45
N GLN A 220 -23.19 -13.67 23.16
CA GLN A 220 -24.38 -14.26 22.52
C GLN A 220 -24.13 -15.62 21.85
N GLN A 221 -22.96 -16.24 22.05
CA GLN A 221 -22.55 -17.51 21.43
C GLN A 221 -22.64 -17.49 19.88
N PRO A 222 -21.64 -16.91 19.20
CA PRO A 222 -21.66 -16.70 17.74
C PRO A 222 -21.68 -17.98 16.89
N GLU A 223 -21.46 -19.15 17.51
CA GLU A 223 -21.52 -20.47 16.83
C GLU A 223 -22.93 -20.81 16.32
N PHE A 224 -23.98 -20.25 16.93
CA PHE A 224 -25.37 -20.55 16.58
C PHE A 224 -25.97 -19.62 15.50
N PHE A 225 -25.24 -18.57 15.08
CA PHE A 225 -25.76 -17.54 14.17
C PHE A 225 -24.75 -17.19 13.06
N PRO A 226 -24.75 -17.92 11.94
CA PRO A 226 -23.79 -17.70 10.84
C PRO A 226 -23.88 -16.32 10.19
N ASP A 227 -25.01 -15.63 10.33
CA ASP A 227 -25.23 -14.28 9.80
C ASP A 227 -24.56 -13.17 10.62
N LEU A 228 -24.12 -13.46 11.86
CA LEU A 228 -23.45 -12.49 12.74
C LEU A 228 -21.94 -12.39 12.47
N LEU A 229 -21.35 -13.42 11.85
CA LEU A 229 -19.92 -13.46 11.50
C LEU A 229 -19.48 -12.26 10.65
N PRO A 230 -20.17 -11.89 9.55
CA PRO A 230 -19.82 -10.70 8.76
C PRO A 230 -19.84 -9.40 9.56
N ILE A 231 -20.80 -9.27 10.48
CA ILE A 231 -20.97 -8.08 11.32
C ILE A 231 -19.81 -7.96 12.31
N LEU A 232 -19.40 -9.07 12.92
CA LEU A 232 -18.25 -9.16 13.81
C LEU A 232 -16.94 -8.75 13.12
N ASN A 233 -16.70 -9.20 11.88
CA ASN A 233 -15.45 -8.79 11.19
C ASN A 233 -15.46 -7.32 10.85
N ARG A 234 -16.62 -6.79 10.47
CA ARG A 234 -16.75 -5.38 10.15
C ARG A 234 -16.50 -4.52 11.39
N SER A 235 -17.00 -4.97 12.55
CA SER A 235 -16.73 -4.32 13.84
C SER A 235 -15.23 -4.34 14.16
N TYR A 236 -14.57 -5.48 13.97
CA TYR A 236 -13.12 -5.62 14.16
C TYR A 236 -12.31 -4.74 13.19
N GLU A 237 -12.66 -4.72 11.89
CA GLU A 237 -12.02 -3.88 10.88
C GLU A 237 -12.18 -2.38 11.20
N ASN A 238 -13.36 -1.97 11.70
CA ASN A 238 -13.59 -0.60 12.16
C ASN A 238 -12.68 -0.27 13.36
N LYS A 239 -12.53 -1.19 14.31
CA LYS A 239 -11.67 -1.04 15.49
C LYS A 239 -10.20 -0.85 15.09
N VAL A 240 -9.68 -1.71 14.20
CA VAL A 240 -8.33 -1.60 13.63
C VAL A 240 -8.14 -0.25 12.93
N SER A 241 -9.11 0.16 12.13
CA SER A 241 -9.06 1.44 11.41
C SER A 241 -9.03 2.64 12.36
N SER A 242 -9.81 2.61 13.44
CA SER A 242 -9.84 3.70 14.44
C SER A 242 -8.50 3.86 15.18
N VAL A 243 -7.85 2.76 15.54
CA VAL A 243 -6.53 2.76 16.21
C VAL A 243 -5.44 3.28 15.26
N ASN A 244 -5.46 2.87 14.00
CA ASN A 244 -4.51 3.35 12.99
C ASN A 244 -4.62 4.87 12.78
N CYS A 245 -5.83 5.40 12.70
CA CYS A 245 -6.08 6.84 12.62
C CYS A 245 -5.56 7.59 13.87
N ALA A 246 -5.77 7.03 15.07
CA ALA A 246 -5.27 7.63 16.31
C ALA A 246 -3.73 7.63 16.38
N ASN A 247 -3.08 6.55 15.93
CA ASN A 247 -1.62 6.46 15.86
C ASN A 247 -1.02 7.45 14.87
N TYR A 248 -1.66 7.66 13.72
CA TYR A 248 -1.24 8.66 12.74
C TYR A 248 -1.27 10.08 13.33
N LEU A 249 -2.36 10.42 14.02
CA LEU A 249 -2.52 11.70 14.71
C LEU A 249 -1.44 11.91 15.78
N ASN A 250 -1.09 10.87 16.55
CA ASN A 250 0.00 10.94 17.52
C ASN A 250 1.37 11.15 16.86
N ARG A 251 1.69 10.44 15.77
CA ARG A 251 2.95 10.63 15.03
C ARG A 251 3.11 12.05 14.49
N HIS A 252 2.03 12.64 13.99
CA HIS A 252 2.04 14.03 13.52
C HIS A 252 2.39 15.01 14.66
N THR A 253 1.93 14.75 15.88
CA THR A 253 2.31 15.55 17.06
C THR A 253 3.77 15.34 17.48
N ASP A 254 4.31 14.12 17.37
CA ASP A 254 5.72 13.83 17.69
C ASP A 254 6.70 14.48 16.70
N LEU A 255 6.36 14.54 15.42
CA LEU A 255 7.16 15.27 14.42
C LEU A 255 7.23 16.77 14.74
N TRP A 256 6.12 17.35 15.20
CA TRP A 256 6.10 18.74 15.64
C TRP A 256 7.04 19.00 16.82
N TYR A 257 7.14 18.06 17.76
CA TYR A 257 8.10 18.14 18.86
C TYR A 257 9.56 18.11 18.41
N LYS A 258 9.88 17.29 17.40
CA LYS A 258 11.22 17.24 16.81
C LYS A 258 11.59 18.56 16.14
N LEU A 259 10.61 19.24 15.53
CA LEU A 259 10.79 20.56 14.90
C LEU A 259 10.83 21.72 15.91
N ASN A 260 10.21 21.57 17.09
CA ASN A 260 10.13 22.62 18.13
C ASN A 260 10.63 22.12 19.50
N PRO A 261 11.93 21.83 19.65
CA PRO A 261 12.47 21.20 20.86
C PRO A 261 12.34 22.06 22.13
N HIS A 262 12.23 23.39 21.99
CA HIS A 262 12.03 24.31 23.12
C HIS A 262 10.70 24.09 23.87
N VAL A 263 9.70 23.51 23.20
CA VAL A 263 8.39 23.23 23.81
C VAL A 263 8.45 22.00 24.72
N ARG A 264 9.36 21.07 24.46
CA ARG A 264 9.50 19.79 25.17
C ARG A 264 9.94 19.92 26.63
N ASN A 265 10.64 21.00 26.98
CA ASN A 265 11.31 21.17 28.28
C ASN A 265 10.66 22.22 29.20
N SER A 266 9.48 22.75 28.87
CA SER A 266 8.79 23.67 29.77
C SER A 266 8.17 22.89 30.95
N LYS A 267 8.83 22.98 32.11
CA LYS A 267 8.50 22.29 33.38
C LYS A 267 7.15 22.66 34.02
N ASN A 268 6.21 23.26 33.30
CA ASN A 268 4.97 23.80 33.87
C ASN A 268 3.71 22.97 33.59
N TYR A 269 3.83 21.65 33.39
CA TYR A 269 2.73 20.86 32.85
C TYR A 269 2.58 19.46 33.47
N LEU A 270 2.39 19.41 34.80
CA LEU A 270 1.56 18.38 35.46
C LEU A 270 0.10 18.85 35.44
#